data_AF-A0A7L3TKQ6-F1
#
_entry.id   AF-A0A7L3TKQ6-F1
#
_cell.length_a   1.000
_cell.length_b   1.000
_cell.length_c   1.000
_cell.angle_alpha   90.00
_cell.angle_beta   90.00
_cell.angle_gamma   90.00
#
_symmetry.space_group_name_H-M   'P 1'
#
loop_
_entity.id
_entity.type
_entity.pdbx_description
1 polymer ?
#
loop_
_entity_poly.entity_id
_entity_poly.type
_entity_poly.pdbx_seq_one_letter_code
_entity_poly.pdbx_strand_id
1 'polypeptide(L)'
;QREFTQKKTFTTWINSILAKHTPPSVISDLYIDIQQGHLLLDLLEVLSGQHLPREKGFNTFQCRSNIENALTFLKSRSLKLINIHVADIIEGKPSIVLGLIWTIIFHFHIEELARTLACTYNQPSLDCSSAVDSSPKASRSAKKSAKIKERWKISATKALLLWAKEQCSLHGSINVTDFKSSWRSGLPFLAIIQTLRPGLVDLEKAKSRSNKENLREAFRIAELELNIPQLLEPEDVDIMNPDEKSIMTYVAQFLQYSRNLRESEDDVQEKVREAMSWLTAQEKKLAKLLIDTENETYYQKYKEMMSFMEAFNQEKKPFLPVLLSKRSEAELSESHQQMREEWDKLISQINEWKAKLDQMLPSPLDGIEAWLQEVERLQAEDLPDLQDPFKAMFVFREIIVIFKGLMGCSDSHLDTLQSFKNEDEKNMPLVLPEKLEEMKRRL
;
A
#
# COMPACT_ATOMS: atom_id res chain seq x y z
N GLN A 1 -18.82 -37.59 -4.46
CA GLN A 1 -17.52 -36.91 -4.33
C GLN A 1 -17.57 -35.44 -4.73
N ARG A 2 -17.78 -35.07 -6.01
CA ARG A 2 -17.74 -33.65 -6.42
C ARG A 2 -18.69 -32.74 -5.64
N GLU A 3 -19.94 -33.16 -5.47
CA GLU A 3 -20.93 -32.40 -4.68
C GLU A 3 -20.48 -32.18 -3.23
N PHE A 4 -19.86 -33.21 -2.62
CA PHE A 4 -19.33 -33.14 -1.27
C PHE A 4 -18.15 -32.16 -1.16
N THR A 5 -17.16 -32.28 -2.05
CA THR A 5 -16.03 -31.32 -2.14
C THR A 5 -16.53 -29.90 -2.35
N GLN A 6 -17.51 -29.72 -3.24
CA GLN A 6 -18.11 -28.41 -3.51
C GLN A 6 -18.85 -27.85 -2.30
N LYS A 7 -19.64 -28.67 -1.59
CA LYS A 7 -20.29 -28.28 -0.32
C LYS A 7 -19.25 -27.80 0.68
N LYS A 8 -18.19 -28.57 0.90
CA LYS A 8 -17.11 -28.24 1.85
C LYS A 8 -16.41 -26.94 1.48
N THR A 9 -15.99 -26.81 0.23
CA THR A 9 -15.30 -25.62 -0.29
C THR A 9 -16.17 -24.38 -0.13
N PHE A 10 -17.43 -24.45 -0.55
CA PHE A 10 -18.36 -23.33 -0.47
C PHE A 10 -18.72 -22.98 0.96
N THR A 11 -18.89 -23.97 1.86
CA THR A 11 -19.14 -23.72 3.29
C THR A 11 -17.96 -22.97 3.91
N THR A 12 -16.72 -23.43 3.66
CA THR A 12 -15.51 -22.81 4.19
C THR A 12 -15.33 -21.39 3.65
N TRP A 13 -15.61 -21.19 2.36
CA TRP A 13 -15.59 -19.86 1.74
C TRP A 13 -16.65 -18.94 2.35
N ILE A 14 -17.89 -19.41 2.53
CA ILE A 14 -18.94 -18.58 3.17
C ILE A 14 -18.52 -18.21 4.59
N ASN A 15 -17.97 -19.15 5.37
CA ASN A 15 -17.54 -18.88 6.74
C ASN A 15 -16.37 -17.87 6.80
N SER A 16 -15.46 -17.86 5.81
CA SER A 16 -14.40 -16.83 5.76
C SER A 16 -14.95 -15.42 5.48
N ILE A 17 -16.10 -15.32 4.81
CA ILE A 17 -16.81 -14.05 4.59
C ILE A 17 -17.65 -13.68 5.82
N LEU A 18 -18.45 -14.60 6.36
CA LEU A 18 -19.33 -14.35 7.51
C LEU A 18 -18.57 -14.07 8.81
N ALA A 19 -17.31 -14.50 8.94
CA ALA A 19 -16.44 -14.10 10.02
C ALA A 19 -16.25 -12.56 10.11
N LYS A 20 -16.47 -11.83 9.01
CA LYS A 20 -16.42 -10.36 8.95
C LYS A 20 -17.76 -9.69 9.27
N HIS A 21 -18.84 -10.44 9.39
CA HIS A 21 -20.16 -9.92 9.75
C HIS A 21 -20.19 -9.51 11.24
N THR A 22 -21.07 -8.60 11.61
CA THR A 22 -21.24 -8.15 13.01
C THR A 22 -22.71 -8.28 13.43
N PRO A 23 -23.07 -9.24 14.31
CA PRO A 23 -22.20 -10.26 14.94
C PRO A 23 -21.73 -11.33 13.94
N PRO A 24 -20.58 -12.01 14.20
CA PRO A 24 -20.09 -13.08 13.34
C PRO A 24 -21.09 -14.25 13.26
N SER A 25 -21.30 -14.76 12.05
CA SER A 25 -22.18 -15.90 11.76
C SER A 25 -21.36 -17.07 11.21
N VAL A 26 -21.81 -18.31 11.43
CA VAL A 26 -21.14 -19.52 10.93
C VAL A 26 -22.17 -20.50 10.40
N ILE A 27 -21.88 -21.10 9.24
CA ILE A 27 -22.61 -22.23 8.68
C ILE A 27 -21.94 -23.53 9.13
N SER A 28 -22.73 -24.42 9.73
CA SER A 28 -22.35 -25.79 10.09
C SER A 28 -22.74 -26.77 8.99
N ASP A 29 -24.00 -26.70 8.51
CA ASP A 29 -24.47 -27.44 7.35
C ASP A 29 -25.14 -26.50 6.34
N LEU A 30 -24.46 -26.30 5.20
CA LEU A 30 -24.91 -25.43 4.13
C LEU A 30 -26.33 -25.69 3.64
N TYR A 31 -26.79 -26.94 3.64
CA TYR A 31 -28.12 -27.28 3.12
C TYR A 31 -29.24 -27.03 4.14
N ILE A 32 -28.89 -26.93 5.42
CA ILE A 32 -29.85 -26.72 6.52
C ILE A 32 -29.86 -25.24 6.89
N ASP A 33 -28.69 -24.66 7.12
CA ASP A 33 -28.58 -23.33 7.73
C ASP A 33 -29.00 -22.21 6.76
N ILE A 34 -28.97 -22.47 5.45
CA ILE A 34 -29.41 -21.52 4.42
C ILE A 34 -30.93 -21.45 4.26
N GLN A 35 -31.67 -22.46 4.73
CA GLN A 35 -33.12 -22.61 4.50
C GLN A 35 -33.94 -21.47 5.09
N GLN A 36 -33.43 -20.81 6.13
CA GLN A 36 -34.09 -19.69 6.80
C GLN A 36 -33.87 -18.34 6.09
N GLY A 37 -32.93 -18.28 5.14
CA GLY A 37 -32.58 -17.06 4.40
C GLY A 37 -31.73 -16.05 5.18
N HIS A 38 -31.64 -16.14 6.51
CA HIS A 38 -30.86 -15.20 7.33
C HIS A 38 -29.37 -15.19 6.97
N LEU A 39 -28.71 -16.35 6.93
CA LEU A 39 -27.30 -16.43 6.59
C LEU A 39 -27.00 -16.06 5.13
N LEU A 40 -27.99 -16.25 4.24
CA LEU A 40 -27.89 -15.79 2.86
C LEU A 40 -27.91 -14.26 2.80
N LEU A 41 -28.78 -13.61 3.59
CA LEU A 41 -28.80 -12.15 3.72
C LEU A 41 -27.49 -11.64 4.34
N ASP A 42 -27.03 -12.21 5.45
CA ASP A 42 -25.76 -11.83 6.10
C ASP A 42 -24.58 -11.88 5.10
N LEU A 43 -24.50 -12.97 4.32
CA LEU A 43 -23.48 -13.14 3.28
C LEU A 43 -23.54 -12.00 2.26
N LEU A 44 -24.73 -11.68 1.76
CA LEU A 44 -24.93 -10.63 0.76
C LEU A 44 -24.67 -9.23 1.31
N GLU A 45 -24.98 -9.00 2.58
CA GLU A 45 -24.68 -7.75 3.29
C GLU A 45 -23.16 -7.55 3.40
N VAL A 46 -22.40 -8.58 3.79
CA VAL A 46 -20.93 -8.49 3.83
C VAL A 46 -20.33 -8.30 2.43
N LEU A 47 -20.81 -9.05 1.42
CA LEU A 47 -20.26 -8.97 0.06
C LEU A 47 -20.57 -7.63 -0.64
N SER A 48 -21.70 -7.00 -0.32
CA SER A 48 -22.15 -5.77 -0.99
C SER A 48 -21.96 -4.50 -0.18
N GLY A 49 -21.72 -4.60 1.13
CA GLY A 49 -21.67 -3.47 2.06
C GLY A 49 -23.04 -2.79 2.27
N GLN A 50 -24.15 -3.42 1.88
CA GLN A 50 -25.49 -2.85 1.95
C GLN A 50 -26.38 -3.68 2.88
N HIS A 51 -27.16 -3.02 3.73
CA HIS A 51 -28.15 -3.68 4.58
C HIS A 51 -29.38 -4.11 3.77
N LEU A 52 -29.88 -5.32 4.01
CA LEU A 52 -31.00 -5.92 3.29
C LEU A 52 -32.25 -6.04 4.18
N PRO A 53 -33.46 -5.99 3.59
CA PRO A 53 -34.70 -6.15 4.35
C PRO A 53 -34.83 -7.59 4.88
N ARG A 54 -35.20 -7.70 6.16
CA ARG A 54 -35.25 -8.97 6.90
C ARG A 54 -36.51 -9.07 7.75
N GLU A 55 -37.25 -10.14 7.54
CA GLU A 55 -38.39 -10.53 8.37
C GLU A 55 -37.90 -11.25 9.63
N LYS A 56 -38.47 -10.91 10.78
CA LYS A 56 -38.15 -11.53 12.07
C LYS A 56 -39.03 -12.77 12.28
N GLY A 57 -38.43 -13.92 12.51
CA GLY A 57 -39.14 -15.16 12.82
C GLY A 57 -38.65 -16.36 12.01
N PHE A 58 -39.12 -17.55 12.40
CA PHE A 58 -38.65 -18.83 11.85
C PHE A 58 -39.75 -19.62 11.12
N ASN A 59 -40.94 -19.04 10.93
CA ASN A 59 -41.99 -19.75 10.21
C ASN A 59 -41.70 -19.79 8.71
N THR A 60 -42.35 -20.70 7.99
CA THR A 60 -42.12 -20.92 6.55
C THR A 60 -42.38 -19.67 5.71
N PHE A 61 -43.33 -18.81 6.12
CA PHE A 61 -43.63 -17.57 5.41
C PHE A 61 -42.50 -16.54 5.55
N GLN A 62 -41.94 -16.37 6.76
CA GLN A 62 -40.79 -15.48 6.98
C GLN A 62 -39.53 -16.01 6.30
N CYS A 63 -39.27 -17.33 6.37
CA CYS A 63 -38.14 -17.94 5.65
C CYS A 63 -38.26 -17.68 4.14
N ARG A 64 -39.46 -17.85 3.58
CA ARG A 64 -39.76 -17.54 2.19
C ARG A 64 -39.49 -16.08 1.85
N SER A 65 -39.99 -15.15 2.66
CA SER A 65 -39.78 -13.72 2.45
C SER A 65 -38.30 -13.33 2.50
N ASN A 66 -37.54 -13.86 3.47
CA ASN A 66 -36.10 -13.60 3.58
C ASN A 66 -35.32 -14.10 2.35
N ILE A 67 -35.64 -15.31 1.88
CA ILE A 67 -35.03 -15.84 0.65
C ILE A 67 -35.47 -15.02 -0.57
N GLU A 68 -36.75 -14.63 -0.68
CA GLU A 68 -37.24 -13.76 -1.75
C GLU A 68 -36.51 -12.42 -1.79
N ASN A 69 -36.26 -11.80 -0.63
CA ASN A 69 -35.48 -10.57 -0.52
C ASN A 69 -34.05 -10.77 -1.03
N ALA A 70 -33.38 -11.84 -0.62
CA ALA A 70 -32.03 -12.17 -1.10
C ALA A 70 -31.99 -12.40 -2.63
N LEU A 71 -32.92 -13.19 -3.17
CA LEU A 71 -32.97 -13.46 -4.62
C LEU A 71 -33.34 -12.19 -5.42
N THR A 72 -34.17 -11.31 -4.87
CA THR A 72 -34.52 -10.03 -5.49
C THR A 72 -33.32 -9.11 -5.55
N PHE A 73 -32.52 -9.05 -4.48
CA PHE A 73 -31.25 -8.33 -4.47
C PHE A 73 -30.27 -8.88 -5.53
N LEU A 74 -30.12 -10.20 -5.64
CA LEU A 74 -29.27 -10.80 -6.68
C LEU A 74 -29.75 -10.44 -8.09
N LYS A 75 -31.06 -10.44 -8.33
CA LYS A 75 -31.64 -10.01 -9.62
C LYS A 75 -31.40 -8.53 -9.91
N SER A 76 -31.46 -7.66 -8.90
CA SER A 76 -31.20 -6.21 -9.08
C SER A 76 -29.74 -5.94 -9.45
N ARG A 77 -28.81 -6.81 -9.04
CA ARG A 77 -27.40 -6.82 -9.46
C ARG A 77 -27.17 -7.50 -10.83
N SER A 78 -28.23 -7.81 -11.58
CA SER A 78 -28.19 -8.43 -12.91
C SER A 78 -27.70 -9.88 -12.96
N LEU A 79 -27.79 -10.63 -11.85
CA LEU A 79 -27.46 -12.05 -11.84
C LEU A 79 -28.60 -12.88 -12.45
N LYS A 80 -28.24 -13.83 -13.31
CA LYS A 80 -29.18 -14.74 -13.94
C LYS A 80 -29.39 -15.97 -13.07
N LEU A 81 -30.47 -15.96 -12.28
CA LEU A 81 -30.88 -17.09 -11.45
C LEU A 81 -31.75 -18.08 -12.27
N ILE A 82 -31.08 -18.93 -13.06
CA ILE A 82 -31.76 -19.93 -13.91
C ILE A 82 -32.04 -21.17 -13.06
N ASN A 83 -33.30 -21.63 -13.03
CA ASN A 83 -33.75 -22.80 -12.28
C ASN A 83 -33.47 -22.73 -10.76
N ILE A 84 -33.47 -21.54 -10.17
CA ILE A 84 -33.34 -21.34 -8.72
C ILE A 84 -34.67 -20.79 -8.21
N HIS A 85 -35.42 -21.62 -7.48
CA HIS A 85 -36.69 -21.25 -6.88
C HIS A 85 -36.61 -21.24 -5.35
N VAL A 86 -37.43 -20.39 -4.73
CA VAL A 86 -37.43 -20.17 -3.28
C VAL A 86 -37.78 -21.46 -2.52
N ALA A 87 -38.76 -22.21 -2.98
CA ALA A 87 -39.19 -23.47 -2.34
C ALA A 87 -38.05 -24.49 -2.28
N ASP A 88 -37.25 -24.60 -3.35
CA ASP A 88 -36.12 -25.54 -3.40
C ASP A 88 -35.00 -25.18 -2.42
N ILE A 89 -34.83 -23.88 -2.12
CA ILE A 89 -33.85 -23.39 -1.14
C ILE A 89 -34.36 -23.65 0.28
N ILE A 90 -35.65 -23.42 0.55
CA ILE A 90 -36.28 -23.76 1.84
C ILE A 90 -36.18 -25.27 2.10
N GLU A 91 -36.38 -26.10 1.08
CA GLU A 91 -36.22 -27.56 1.17
C GLU A 91 -34.76 -28.01 1.26
N GLY A 92 -33.79 -27.10 1.10
CA GLY A 92 -32.36 -27.42 1.19
C GLY A 92 -31.86 -28.32 0.05
N LYS A 93 -32.45 -28.25 -1.15
CA LYS A 93 -32.07 -29.12 -2.27
C LYS A 93 -30.59 -28.91 -2.65
N PRO A 94 -29.72 -29.93 -2.53
CA PRO A 94 -28.26 -29.75 -2.65
C PRO A 94 -27.81 -29.06 -3.95
N SER A 95 -28.30 -29.51 -5.10
CA SER A 95 -27.91 -28.96 -6.41
C SER A 95 -28.32 -27.50 -6.61
N ILE A 96 -29.47 -27.11 -6.05
CA ILE A 96 -30.00 -25.74 -6.14
C ILE A 96 -29.24 -24.81 -5.20
N VAL A 97 -29.01 -25.24 -3.95
CA VAL A 97 -28.22 -24.48 -2.98
C VAL A 97 -26.79 -24.26 -3.50
N LEU A 98 -26.11 -25.32 -3.96
CA LEU A 98 -24.77 -25.18 -4.54
C LEU A 98 -24.76 -24.32 -5.80
N GLY A 99 -25.80 -24.42 -6.65
CA GLY A 99 -25.96 -23.58 -7.82
C GLY A 99 -26.10 -22.09 -7.49
N LEU A 100 -26.89 -21.77 -6.46
CA LEU A 100 -27.06 -20.42 -5.94
C LEU A 100 -25.75 -19.87 -5.37
N ILE A 101 -25.10 -20.61 -4.46
CA ILE A 101 -23.85 -20.16 -3.84
C ILE A 101 -22.74 -20.01 -4.88
N TRP A 102 -22.64 -20.91 -5.85
CA TRP A 102 -21.72 -20.74 -6.98
C TRP A 102 -21.98 -19.45 -7.74
N THR A 103 -23.25 -19.12 -8.02
CA THR A 103 -23.60 -17.89 -8.74
C THR A 103 -23.15 -16.65 -7.96
N ILE A 104 -23.28 -16.68 -6.63
CA ILE A 104 -22.81 -15.61 -5.73
C ILE A 104 -21.29 -15.52 -5.75
N ILE A 105 -20.57 -16.62 -5.52
CA ILE A 105 -19.10 -16.68 -5.55
C ILE A 105 -18.59 -16.17 -6.90
N PHE A 106 -19.14 -16.69 -7.99
CA PHE A 106 -18.70 -16.34 -9.32
C PHE A 106 -18.88 -14.86 -9.60
N HIS A 107 -20.00 -14.26 -9.21
CA HIS A 107 -20.26 -12.85 -9.50
C HIS A 107 -19.50 -11.88 -8.57
N PHE A 108 -19.65 -12.05 -7.25
CA PHE A 108 -19.11 -11.11 -6.26
C PHE A 108 -17.61 -11.28 -6.02
N HIS A 109 -17.06 -12.45 -6.34
CA HIS A 109 -15.66 -12.73 -6.10
C HIS A 109 -14.90 -12.88 -7.43
N ILE A 110 -15.23 -13.89 -8.25
CA ILE A 110 -14.41 -14.20 -9.43
C ILE A 110 -14.56 -13.16 -10.54
N GLU A 111 -15.78 -12.76 -10.87
CA GLU A 111 -16.07 -11.79 -11.93
C GLU A 111 -15.65 -10.39 -11.52
N GLU A 112 -15.89 -10.00 -10.27
CA GLU A 112 -15.38 -8.76 -9.69
C GLU A 112 -13.85 -8.67 -9.81
N LEU A 113 -13.16 -9.74 -9.39
CA LEU A 113 -11.73 -9.82 -9.55
C LEU A 113 -11.35 -9.75 -11.04
N ALA A 114 -11.84 -10.64 -11.88
CA ALA A 114 -11.50 -10.67 -13.30
C ALA A 114 -11.73 -9.34 -14.04
N ARG A 115 -12.73 -8.55 -13.66
CA ARG A 115 -13.03 -7.26 -14.32
C ARG A 115 -11.88 -6.26 -14.15
N THR A 116 -11.27 -6.17 -12.98
CA THR A 116 -10.13 -5.28 -12.77
C THR A 116 -8.88 -5.78 -13.51
N LEU A 117 -8.74 -7.09 -13.75
CA LEU A 117 -7.68 -7.63 -14.62
C LEU A 117 -7.90 -7.23 -16.08
N ALA A 118 -9.15 -7.24 -16.55
CA ALA A 118 -9.43 -6.87 -17.93
C ALA A 118 -9.06 -5.40 -18.24
N CYS A 119 -9.00 -4.51 -17.25
CA CYS A 119 -8.50 -3.15 -17.44
C CYS A 119 -6.99 -3.11 -17.75
N THR A 120 -6.19 -4.06 -17.24
CA THR A 120 -4.75 -4.13 -17.51
C THR A 120 -4.44 -4.83 -18.83
N TYR A 121 -5.13 -5.94 -19.15
CA TYR A 121 -4.90 -6.68 -20.41
C TYR A 121 -5.47 -6.03 -21.66
N ASN A 122 -6.40 -5.07 -21.53
CA ASN A 122 -6.95 -4.32 -22.68
C ASN A 122 -6.13 -3.07 -23.05
N GLN A 123 -4.97 -2.84 -22.43
CA GLN A 123 -4.00 -1.89 -22.96
C GLN A 123 -3.47 -2.47 -24.28
N PRO A 124 -3.61 -1.77 -25.43
CA PRO A 124 -2.95 -2.20 -26.64
C PRO A 124 -1.44 -2.20 -26.36
N SER A 125 -0.75 -3.30 -26.63
CA SER A 125 0.71 -3.28 -26.68
C SER A 125 1.12 -2.19 -27.66
N LEU A 126 1.77 -1.13 -27.15
CA LEU A 126 2.63 -0.27 -27.96
C LEU A 126 3.72 -1.20 -28.49
N ASP A 127 3.53 -1.76 -29.68
CA ASP A 127 4.58 -2.20 -30.59
C ASP A 127 3.93 -2.81 -31.83
N CYS A 128 3.85 -1.99 -32.87
CA CYS A 128 4.08 -2.34 -34.28
C CYS A 128 3.73 -1.11 -35.12
N SER A 129 4.66 -0.15 -35.17
CA SER A 129 4.70 0.83 -36.24
C SER A 129 5.35 0.16 -37.45
N SER A 130 4.58 -0.16 -38.48
CA SER A 130 5.13 -0.23 -39.83
C SER A 130 4.07 0.00 -40.90
N ALA A 131 4.37 1.01 -41.71
CA ALA A 131 3.96 1.25 -43.10
C ALA A 131 2.55 1.82 -43.38
N VAL A 132 2.56 3.14 -43.57
CA VAL A 132 1.89 3.92 -44.64
C VAL A 132 1.24 3.11 -45.77
N ASP A 133 -0.04 3.40 -46.09
CA ASP A 133 -0.38 4.16 -47.31
C ASP A 133 -1.80 4.79 -47.28
N SER A 134 -1.88 5.84 -48.08
CA SER A 134 -2.79 6.97 -48.30
C SER A 134 -4.31 6.78 -48.50
N SER A 135 -5.02 7.82 -48.04
CA SER A 135 -6.18 8.53 -48.63
C SER A 135 -7.61 8.36 -48.08
N PRO A 136 -8.44 9.45 -48.08
CA PRO A 136 -9.63 9.56 -47.23
C PRO A 136 -10.95 9.61 -48.03
N LYS A 137 -11.93 8.76 -47.69
CA LYS A 137 -13.34 8.99 -48.06
C LYS A 137 -14.32 8.59 -46.95
N ALA A 138 -14.98 9.62 -46.43
CA ALA A 138 -16.35 9.75 -45.96
C ALA A 138 -17.08 8.54 -45.32
N SER A 139 -17.35 8.73 -44.02
CA SER A 139 -18.62 8.47 -43.32
C SER A 139 -19.47 7.25 -43.74
N ARG A 140 -19.44 6.19 -42.91
CA ARG A 140 -20.63 5.43 -42.49
C ARG A 140 -20.30 4.46 -41.35
N SER A 141 -21.10 4.55 -40.28
CA SER A 141 -21.35 3.55 -39.22
C SER A 141 -20.46 3.53 -37.95
N ALA A 142 -20.61 4.58 -37.13
CA ALA A 142 -20.38 4.55 -35.68
C ALA A 142 -21.23 3.51 -34.89
N LYS A 143 -21.99 2.65 -35.59
CA LYS A 143 -22.75 1.51 -35.03
C LYS A 143 -22.02 0.15 -35.11
N LYS A 144 -20.89 0.05 -35.83
CA LYS A 144 -20.04 -1.16 -35.82
C LYS A 144 -18.94 -1.12 -34.76
N SER A 145 -18.46 0.06 -34.38
CA SER A 145 -17.38 0.21 -33.38
C SER A 145 -17.83 -0.16 -31.95
N ALA A 146 -19.09 0.10 -31.58
CA ALA A 146 -19.66 -0.37 -30.31
C ALA A 146 -19.79 -1.90 -30.26
N LYS A 147 -20.16 -2.54 -31.38
CA LYS A 147 -20.30 -3.99 -31.49
C LYS A 147 -18.97 -4.74 -31.64
N ILE A 148 -17.89 -4.02 -32.02
CA ILE A 148 -16.52 -4.55 -32.06
C ILE A 148 -15.81 -4.36 -30.70
N LYS A 149 -16.12 -3.30 -29.94
CA LYS A 149 -15.66 -3.13 -28.55
C LYS A 149 -16.19 -4.20 -27.60
N GLU A 150 -17.39 -4.74 -27.83
CA GLU A 150 -17.92 -5.86 -27.03
C GLU A 150 -17.31 -7.24 -27.38
N ARG A 151 -16.62 -7.36 -28.53
CA ARG A 151 -16.16 -8.67 -29.05
C ARG A 151 -14.94 -9.24 -28.31
N TRP A 152 -14.33 -8.47 -27.42
CA TRP A 152 -13.12 -8.83 -26.68
C TRP A 152 -13.31 -8.88 -25.16
N LYS A 153 -14.55 -9.04 -24.68
CA LYS A 153 -14.79 -9.30 -23.25
C LYS A 153 -14.41 -10.74 -22.94
N ILE A 154 -13.15 -10.95 -22.55
CA ILE A 154 -12.66 -12.22 -21.99
C ILE A 154 -13.59 -12.60 -20.82
N SER A 155 -14.10 -13.84 -20.79
CA SER A 155 -14.94 -14.30 -19.67
C SER A 155 -14.14 -14.30 -18.37
N ALA A 156 -14.80 -14.11 -17.22
CA ALA A 156 -14.10 -14.10 -15.93
C ALA A 156 -13.27 -15.37 -15.70
N THR A 157 -13.78 -16.54 -16.09
CA THR A 157 -13.05 -17.80 -16.09
C THR A 157 -11.77 -17.74 -16.93
N LYS A 158 -11.86 -17.21 -18.16
CA LYS A 158 -10.70 -17.12 -19.04
C LYS A 158 -9.67 -16.10 -18.53
N ALA A 159 -10.11 -15.00 -17.93
CA ALA A 159 -9.23 -14.01 -17.31
C ALA A 159 -8.50 -14.61 -16.10
N LEU A 160 -9.19 -15.32 -15.22
CA LEU A 160 -8.57 -16.02 -14.08
C LEU A 160 -7.57 -17.07 -14.56
N LEU A 161 -7.88 -17.80 -15.64
CA LEU A 161 -6.98 -18.81 -16.20
C LEU A 161 -5.73 -18.19 -16.81
N LEU A 162 -5.88 -17.07 -17.52
CA LEU A 162 -4.74 -16.32 -18.07
C LEU A 162 -3.84 -15.80 -16.96
N TRP A 163 -4.42 -15.25 -15.89
CA TRP A 163 -3.67 -14.83 -14.71
C TRP A 163 -2.89 -16.00 -14.09
N ALA A 164 -3.53 -17.15 -13.86
CA ALA A 164 -2.87 -18.32 -13.29
C ALA A 164 -1.73 -18.83 -14.19
N LYS A 165 -1.93 -18.83 -15.52
CA LYS A 165 -0.87 -19.16 -16.50
C LYS A 165 0.31 -18.21 -16.40
N GLU A 166 0.05 -16.90 -16.31
CA GLU A 166 1.09 -15.88 -16.21
C GLU A 166 1.96 -16.10 -14.96
N GLN A 167 1.34 -16.30 -13.79
CA GLN A 167 2.06 -16.61 -12.56
C GLN A 167 2.92 -17.89 -12.71
N CYS A 168 2.37 -18.96 -13.28
CA CYS A 168 3.10 -20.21 -13.43
C CYS A 168 4.24 -20.14 -14.48
N SER A 169 4.09 -19.30 -15.51
CA SER A 169 5.05 -19.22 -16.62
C SER A 169 6.44 -18.72 -16.18
N LEU A 170 6.52 -18.00 -15.07
CA LEU A 170 7.76 -17.49 -14.47
C LEU A 170 8.65 -18.61 -13.90
N HIS A 171 8.11 -19.81 -13.73
CA HIS A 171 8.80 -20.92 -13.06
C HIS A 171 8.94 -22.18 -13.94
N GLY A 172 9.00 -22.01 -15.26
CA GLY A 172 9.35 -23.06 -16.22
C GLY A 172 8.16 -23.87 -16.75
N SER A 173 8.30 -25.19 -16.87
CA SER A 173 7.41 -26.12 -17.61
C SER A 173 6.04 -26.40 -16.96
N ILE A 174 5.54 -25.53 -16.08
CA ILE A 174 4.25 -25.69 -15.41
C ILE A 174 3.16 -25.10 -16.31
N ASN A 175 2.42 -25.98 -17.00
CA ASN A 175 1.33 -25.57 -17.89
C ASN A 175 -0.02 -25.73 -17.21
N VAL A 176 -0.81 -24.65 -17.18
CA VAL A 176 -2.16 -24.63 -16.60
C VAL A 176 -3.17 -24.43 -17.72
N THR A 177 -3.94 -25.44 -18.11
CA THR A 177 -4.89 -25.35 -19.23
C THR A 177 -6.36 -25.31 -18.81
N ASP A 178 -6.65 -25.67 -17.57
CA ASP A 178 -8.00 -25.82 -17.01
C ASP A 178 -8.00 -25.52 -15.51
N PHE A 179 -9.18 -25.51 -14.88
CA PHE A 179 -9.34 -25.51 -13.43
C PHE A 179 -9.71 -26.91 -12.90
N LYS A 180 -9.16 -27.97 -13.51
CA LYS A 180 -9.42 -29.37 -13.18
C LYS A 180 -8.09 -30.11 -13.02
N SER A 181 -7.78 -30.99 -13.97
CA SER A 181 -6.60 -31.87 -13.98
C SER A 181 -5.27 -31.15 -13.94
N SER A 182 -5.19 -29.93 -14.48
CA SER A 182 -3.94 -29.13 -14.46
C SER A 182 -3.44 -28.86 -13.04
N TRP A 183 -4.34 -28.80 -12.06
CA TRP A 183 -4.05 -28.48 -10.66
C TRP A 183 -3.77 -29.70 -9.79
N ARG A 184 -3.99 -30.90 -10.34
CA ARG A 184 -3.88 -32.18 -9.61
C ARG A 184 -2.49 -32.38 -9.02
N SER A 185 -1.44 -31.92 -9.69
CA SER A 185 -0.05 -32.10 -9.25
C SER A 185 0.35 -31.23 -8.05
N GLY A 186 -0.46 -30.23 -7.70
CA GLY A 186 -0.12 -29.20 -6.71
C GLY A 186 0.93 -28.18 -7.17
N LEU A 187 1.63 -28.43 -8.27
CA LEU A 187 2.67 -27.54 -8.80
C LEU A 187 2.15 -26.14 -9.15
N PRO A 188 0.97 -25.96 -9.76
CA PRO A 188 0.46 -24.61 -10.04
C PRO A 188 0.21 -23.77 -8.78
N PHE A 189 -0.29 -24.39 -7.70
CA PHE A 189 -0.48 -23.68 -6.42
C PHE A 189 0.86 -23.23 -5.84
N LEU A 190 1.84 -24.15 -5.81
CA LEU A 190 3.20 -23.87 -5.36
C LEU A 190 3.88 -22.78 -6.20
N ALA A 191 3.70 -22.80 -7.52
CA ALA A 191 4.25 -21.80 -8.42
C ALA A 191 3.65 -20.41 -8.17
N ILE A 192 2.32 -20.33 -8.02
CA ILE A 192 1.64 -19.07 -7.68
C ILE A 192 2.16 -18.53 -6.34
N ILE A 193 2.31 -19.39 -5.32
CA ILE A 193 2.86 -18.97 -4.01
C ILE A 193 4.28 -18.42 -4.18
N GLN A 194 5.14 -19.10 -4.93
CA GLN A 194 6.52 -18.66 -5.18
C GLN A 194 6.57 -17.32 -5.95
N THR A 195 5.64 -17.09 -6.88
CA THR A 195 5.54 -15.83 -7.59
C THR A 195 5.06 -14.69 -6.69
N LEU A 196 4.03 -14.95 -5.87
CA LEU A 196 3.45 -13.94 -4.98
C LEU A 196 4.39 -13.59 -3.82
N ARG A 197 5.16 -14.56 -3.32
CA ARG A 197 6.12 -14.36 -2.24
C ARG A 197 7.34 -15.27 -2.44
N PRO A 198 8.37 -14.79 -3.14
CA PRO A 198 9.58 -15.57 -3.42
C PRO A 198 10.28 -16.07 -2.14
N GLY A 199 10.77 -17.31 -2.18
CA GLY A 199 11.57 -17.90 -1.11
C GLY A 199 10.79 -18.83 -0.17
N LEU A 200 9.47 -18.90 -0.30
CA LEU A 200 8.63 -19.82 0.48
C LEU A 200 8.62 -21.25 -0.09
N VAL A 201 8.95 -21.42 -1.38
CA VAL A 201 8.79 -22.70 -2.07
C VAL A 201 10.03 -23.06 -2.88
N ASP A 202 10.51 -24.29 -2.69
CA ASP A 202 11.48 -24.93 -3.58
C ASP A 202 10.75 -25.74 -4.66
N LEU A 203 10.61 -25.14 -5.85
CA LEU A 203 9.91 -25.75 -6.99
C LEU A 203 10.69 -26.90 -7.62
N GLU A 204 12.02 -26.93 -7.54
CA GLU A 204 12.81 -28.04 -8.08
C GLU A 204 12.58 -29.29 -7.24
N LYS A 205 12.58 -29.16 -5.92
CA LYS A 205 12.21 -30.26 -5.02
C LYS A 205 10.76 -30.69 -5.24
N ALA A 206 9.83 -29.76 -5.45
CA ALA A 206 8.42 -30.05 -5.65
C ALA A 206 8.13 -30.93 -6.88
N LYS A 207 8.89 -30.77 -7.98
CA LYS A 207 8.74 -31.59 -9.20
C LYS A 207 8.97 -33.09 -8.97
N SER A 208 9.74 -33.44 -7.95
CA SER A 208 10.06 -34.84 -7.60
C SER A 208 9.12 -35.48 -6.56
N ARG A 209 8.26 -34.69 -5.92
CA ARG A 209 7.34 -35.13 -4.87
C ARG A 209 6.03 -35.66 -5.43
N SER A 210 5.29 -36.38 -4.60
CA SER A 210 3.93 -36.79 -4.95
C SER A 210 2.97 -35.59 -5.00
N ASN A 211 1.91 -35.71 -5.80
CA ASN A 211 0.82 -34.72 -5.89
C ASN A 211 0.31 -34.32 -4.50
N LYS A 212 0.05 -35.31 -3.66
CA LYS A 212 -0.53 -35.15 -2.33
C LYS A 212 0.37 -34.37 -1.38
N GLU A 213 1.69 -34.58 -1.44
CA GLU A 213 2.66 -33.80 -0.68
C GLU A 213 2.73 -32.36 -1.15
N ASN A 214 2.74 -32.14 -2.47
CA ASN A 214 2.76 -30.79 -3.04
C ASN A 214 1.49 -30.00 -2.68
N LEU A 215 0.32 -30.63 -2.78
CA LEU A 215 -0.95 -30.01 -2.40
C LEU A 215 -1.00 -29.67 -0.91
N ARG A 216 -0.56 -30.58 -0.05
CA ARG A 216 -0.51 -30.35 1.40
C ARG A 216 0.39 -29.17 1.73
N GLU A 217 1.57 -29.10 1.13
CA GLU A 217 2.50 -28.00 1.38
C GLU A 217 1.96 -26.66 0.85
N ALA A 218 1.38 -26.66 -0.36
CA ALA A 218 0.79 -25.45 -0.93
C ALA A 218 -0.31 -24.88 -0.02
N PHE A 219 -1.23 -25.71 0.45
CA PHE A 219 -2.34 -25.28 1.29
C PHE A 219 -1.86 -24.82 2.66
N ARG A 220 -0.87 -25.51 3.24
CA ARG A 220 -0.23 -25.12 4.51
C ARG A 220 0.45 -23.75 4.41
N ILE A 221 1.23 -23.51 3.35
CA ILE A 221 1.91 -22.22 3.15
C ILE A 221 0.89 -21.12 2.91
N ALA A 222 -0.14 -21.37 2.09
CA ALA A 222 -1.19 -20.39 1.82
C ALA A 222 -1.90 -19.93 3.10
N GLU A 223 -2.21 -20.85 4.01
CA GLU A 223 -2.86 -20.51 5.28
C GLU A 223 -1.91 -19.78 6.24
N LEU A 224 -0.70 -20.31 6.45
CA LEU A 224 0.21 -19.76 7.47
C LEU A 224 0.92 -18.47 7.04
N GLU A 225 1.36 -18.38 5.78
CA GLU A 225 2.22 -17.29 5.31
C GLU A 225 1.46 -16.22 4.53
N LEU A 226 0.33 -16.57 3.91
CA LEU A 226 -0.50 -15.65 3.10
C LEU A 226 -1.86 -15.35 3.75
N ASN A 227 -2.19 -16.03 4.86
CA ASN A 227 -3.50 -15.92 5.54
C ASN A 227 -4.69 -16.19 4.58
N ILE A 228 -4.49 -17.09 3.62
CA ILE A 228 -5.53 -17.56 2.69
C ILE A 228 -6.16 -18.82 3.30
N PRO A 229 -7.48 -18.81 3.62
CA PRO A 229 -8.13 -19.92 4.30
C PRO A 229 -8.08 -21.19 3.46
N GLN A 230 -7.75 -22.33 4.07
CA GLN A 230 -7.69 -23.61 3.36
C GLN A 230 -9.10 -24.08 2.94
N LEU A 231 -9.48 -23.86 1.68
CA LEU A 231 -10.80 -24.26 1.17
C LEU A 231 -10.86 -25.70 0.65
N LEU A 232 -9.70 -26.29 0.32
CA LEU A 232 -9.56 -27.61 -0.31
C LEU A 232 -8.62 -28.50 0.51
N GLU A 233 -8.87 -29.80 0.48
CA GLU A 233 -7.93 -30.80 0.96
C GLU A 233 -7.17 -31.48 -0.20
N PRO A 234 -5.96 -32.03 0.04
CA PRO A 234 -5.23 -32.75 -0.99
C PRO A 234 -6.06 -33.86 -1.65
N GLU A 235 -6.91 -34.53 -0.89
CA GLU A 235 -7.81 -35.60 -1.34
C GLU A 235 -8.92 -35.11 -2.28
N ASP A 236 -9.31 -33.84 -2.18
CA ASP A 236 -10.32 -33.23 -3.04
C ASP A 236 -9.76 -32.94 -4.46
N VAL A 237 -8.44 -32.78 -4.56
CA VAL A 237 -7.76 -32.34 -5.78
C VAL A 237 -7.01 -33.48 -6.45
N ASP A 238 -6.36 -34.39 -5.70
CA ASP A 238 -5.63 -35.55 -6.24
C ASP A 238 -6.57 -36.69 -6.70
N ILE A 239 -7.51 -36.34 -7.56
CA ILE A 239 -8.45 -37.25 -8.21
C ILE A 239 -8.45 -37.02 -9.72
N MET A 240 -8.97 -37.97 -10.50
CA MET A 240 -8.89 -37.91 -11.97
C MET A 240 -9.54 -36.68 -12.59
N ASN A 241 -10.61 -36.17 -11.97
CA ASN A 241 -11.35 -35.03 -12.51
C ASN A 241 -11.94 -34.21 -11.34
N PRO A 242 -11.12 -33.34 -10.73
CA PRO A 242 -11.51 -32.52 -9.59
C PRO A 242 -12.55 -31.48 -9.97
N ASP A 243 -13.25 -30.95 -8.96
CA ASP A 243 -14.35 -30.03 -9.19
C ASP A 243 -13.86 -28.63 -9.62
N GLU A 244 -14.28 -28.22 -10.81
CA GLU A 244 -13.82 -26.98 -11.45
C GLU A 244 -14.15 -25.74 -10.63
N LYS A 245 -15.38 -25.70 -10.11
CA LYS A 245 -15.88 -24.56 -9.34
C LYS A 245 -15.09 -24.42 -8.05
N SER A 246 -14.83 -25.52 -7.37
CA SER A 246 -14.07 -25.54 -6.12
C SER A 246 -12.63 -25.07 -6.31
N ILE A 247 -11.95 -25.54 -7.37
CA ILE A 247 -10.60 -25.05 -7.73
C ILE A 247 -10.64 -23.56 -8.07
N MET A 248 -11.59 -23.12 -8.91
CA MET A 248 -11.73 -21.70 -9.25
C MET A 248 -11.96 -20.81 -8.02
N THR A 249 -12.81 -21.24 -7.08
CA THR A 249 -13.05 -20.53 -5.82
C THR A 249 -11.76 -20.36 -5.02
N TYR A 250 -10.94 -21.40 -4.93
CA TYR A 250 -9.69 -21.33 -4.18
C TYR A 250 -8.63 -20.49 -4.90
N VAL A 251 -8.46 -20.65 -6.21
CA VAL A 251 -7.52 -19.85 -7.01
C VAL A 251 -7.86 -18.36 -6.97
N ALA A 252 -9.15 -18.00 -6.93
CA ALA A 252 -9.58 -16.62 -6.78
C ALA A 252 -9.13 -15.96 -5.46
N GLN A 253 -8.91 -16.74 -4.38
CA GLN A 253 -8.35 -16.21 -3.14
C GLN A 253 -6.90 -15.74 -3.32
N PHE A 254 -6.09 -16.48 -4.09
CA PHE A 254 -4.73 -16.06 -4.42
C PHE A 254 -4.72 -14.79 -5.30
N LEU A 255 -5.65 -14.70 -6.25
CA LEU A 255 -5.81 -13.49 -7.05
C LEU A 255 -6.21 -12.29 -6.17
N GLN A 256 -7.13 -12.47 -5.23
CA GLN A 256 -7.49 -11.41 -4.28
C GLN A 256 -6.29 -10.99 -3.45
N TYR A 257 -5.54 -11.94 -2.90
CA TYR A 257 -4.32 -11.65 -2.14
C TYR A 257 -3.32 -10.82 -2.96
N SER A 258 -3.08 -11.21 -4.21
CA SER A 258 -2.16 -10.49 -5.12
C SER A 258 -2.57 -9.03 -5.39
N ARG A 259 -3.85 -8.70 -5.23
CA ARG A 259 -4.35 -7.33 -5.41
C ARG A 259 -4.19 -6.50 -4.17
N ASN A 260 -4.55 -7.07 -3.02
CA ASN A 260 -4.38 -6.40 -1.74
C ASN A 260 -2.90 -6.03 -1.53
N LEU A 261 -1.97 -6.87 -2.01
CA LEU A 261 -0.54 -6.54 -2.07
C LEU A 261 -0.26 -5.32 -2.95
N ARG A 262 -0.74 -5.31 -4.21
CA ARG A 262 -0.52 -4.18 -5.13
C ARG A 262 -1.17 -2.89 -4.65
N GLU A 263 -2.38 -2.94 -4.10
CA GLU A 263 -3.06 -1.77 -3.54
C GLU A 263 -2.24 -1.14 -2.39
N SER A 264 -1.61 -1.97 -1.56
CA SER A 264 -0.71 -1.48 -0.52
C SER A 264 0.58 -0.90 -1.08
N GLU A 265 1.11 -1.44 -2.19
CA GLU A 265 2.32 -0.91 -2.84
C GLU A 265 2.03 0.39 -3.60
N ASP A 266 0.90 0.46 -4.32
CA ASP A 266 0.45 1.64 -5.06
C ASP A 266 0.15 2.82 -4.11
N ASP A 267 -0.49 2.57 -2.95
CA ASP A 267 -0.71 3.62 -1.93
C ASP A 267 0.61 4.17 -1.36
N VAL A 268 1.60 3.30 -1.14
CA VAL A 268 2.93 3.71 -0.68
C VAL A 268 3.66 4.51 -1.77
N GLN A 269 3.62 4.03 -3.02
CA GLN A 269 4.28 4.67 -4.15
C GLN A 269 3.66 6.03 -4.48
N GLU A 270 2.33 6.16 -4.39
CA GLU A 270 1.63 7.41 -4.58
C GLU A 270 2.03 8.45 -3.52
N LYS A 271 2.11 8.04 -2.26
CA LYS A 271 2.60 8.90 -1.18
C LYS A 271 4.06 9.36 -1.38
N VAL A 272 4.93 8.49 -1.90
CA VAL A 272 6.31 8.85 -2.26
C VAL A 272 6.32 9.89 -3.39
N ARG A 273 5.47 9.71 -4.40
CA ARG A 273 5.34 10.65 -5.53
C ARG A 273 4.85 12.03 -5.07
N GLU A 274 3.86 12.07 -4.19
CA GLU A 274 3.37 13.31 -3.59
C GLU A 274 4.46 14.01 -2.76
N ALA A 275 5.20 13.26 -1.94
CA ALA A 275 6.32 13.78 -1.18
C ALA A 275 7.41 14.36 -2.09
N MET A 276 7.79 13.66 -3.16
CA MET A 276 8.77 14.15 -4.15
C MET A 276 8.35 15.46 -4.82
N SER A 277 7.08 15.55 -5.23
CA SER A 277 6.52 16.78 -5.80
C SER A 277 6.57 17.93 -4.80
N TRP A 278 6.23 17.65 -3.53
CA TRP A 278 6.32 18.63 -2.45
C TRP A 278 7.76 19.09 -2.20
N LEU A 279 8.74 18.18 -2.12
CA LEU A 279 10.16 18.51 -1.95
C LEU A 279 10.68 19.42 -3.05
N THR A 280 10.37 19.08 -4.30
CA THR A 280 10.73 19.90 -5.47
C THR A 280 10.13 21.30 -5.40
N ALA A 281 8.89 21.42 -4.91
CA ALA A 281 8.24 22.71 -4.70
C ALA A 281 8.92 23.52 -3.58
N GLN A 282 9.34 22.87 -2.49
CA GLN A 282 10.08 23.54 -1.40
C GLN A 282 11.46 23.99 -1.85
N GLU A 283 12.19 23.19 -2.62
CA GLU A 283 13.49 23.58 -3.18
C GLU A 283 13.35 24.84 -4.06
N LYS A 284 12.33 24.88 -4.92
CA LYS A 284 12.03 26.07 -5.74
C LYS A 284 11.64 27.30 -4.90
N LYS A 285 10.80 27.12 -3.88
CA LYS A 285 10.42 28.19 -2.95
C LYS A 285 11.66 28.75 -2.24
N LEU A 286 12.52 27.86 -1.72
CA LEU A 286 13.76 28.23 -1.05
C LEU A 286 14.65 28.98 -2.03
N ALA A 287 14.99 28.40 -3.19
CA ALA A 287 15.83 29.03 -4.20
C ALA A 287 15.33 30.42 -4.62
N LYS A 288 14.01 30.60 -4.78
CA LYS A 288 13.42 31.90 -5.06
C LYS A 288 13.62 32.88 -3.90
N LEU A 289 13.37 32.45 -2.67
CA LEU A 289 13.59 33.26 -1.47
C LEU A 289 15.03 33.77 -1.40
N LEU A 290 16.00 32.92 -1.77
CA LEU A 290 17.42 33.26 -1.76
C LEU A 290 17.73 34.42 -2.71
N ILE A 291 17.15 34.39 -3.91
CA ILE A 291 17.33 35.40 -4.94
C ILE A 291 16.62 36.69 -4.55
N ASP A 292 15.35 36.60 -4.14
CA ASP A 292 14.52 37.76 -3.80
C ASP A 292 15.11 38.55 -2.62
N THR A 293 15.82 37.87 -1.72
CA THR A 293 16.40 38.49 -0.52
C THR A 293 17.87 38.87 -0.66
N GLU A 294 18.56 38.60 -1.78
CA GLU A 294 20.01 38.76 -1.92
C GLU A 294 20.52 40.15 -1.50
N ASN A 295 19.81 41.21 -1.90
CA ASN A 295 20.15 42.61 -1.65
C ASN A 295 19.39 43.25 -0.48
N GLU A 296 18.64 42.46 0.28
CA GLU A 296 17.83 42.94 1.40
C GLU A 296 18.64 43.06 2.70
N THR A 297 18.08 43.77 3.68
CA THR A 297 18.68 43.91 5.02
C THR A 297 18.68 42.56 5.76
N TYR A 298 19.57 42.43 6.75
CA TYR A 298 19.61 41.26 7.64
C TYR A 298 18.23 40.96 8.24
N TYR A 299 17.55 41.99 8.77
CA TYR A 299 16.22 41.88 9.35
C TYR A 299 15.24 41.22 8.38
N GLN A 300 15.21 41.70 7.14
CA GLN A 300 14.28 41.21 6.13
C GLN A 300 14.62 39.77 5.70
N LYS A 301 15.92 39.46 5.50
CA LYS A 301 16.40 38.10 5.21
C LYS A 301 15.99 37.09 6.29
N TYR A 302 16.21 37.44 7.56
CA TYR A 302 15.86 36.58 8.70
C TYR A 302 14.35 36.38 8.82
N LYS A 303 13.56 37.46 8.67
CA LYS A 303 12.10 37.41 8.73
C LYS A 303 11.52 36.45 7.68
N GLU A 304 11.97 36.59 6.44
CA GLU A 304 11.52 35.74 5.34
C GLU A 304 11.91 34.26 5.55
N MET A 305 13.12 34.00 6.06
CA MET A 305 13.55 32.64 6.43
C MET A 305 12.66 32.03 7.52
N MET A 306 12.32 32.80 8.57
CA MET A 306 11.45 32.30 9.65
C MET A 306 10.03 31.98 9.14
N SER A 307 9.48 32.86 8.29
CA SER A 307 8.20 32.64 7.61
C SER A 307 8.23 31.36 6.75
N PHE A 308 9.29 31.17 5.96
CA PHE A 308 9.50 29.94 5.19
C PHE A 308 9.58 28.71 6.09
N MET A 309 10.34 28.77 7.18
CA MET A 309 10.51 27.65 8.12
C MET A 309 9.20 27.25 8.80
N GLU A 310 8.38 28.22 9.17
CA GLU A 310 7.06 27.97 9.74
C GLU A 310 6.15 27.25 8.73
N ALA A 311 6.05 27.77 7.50
CA ALA A 311 5.29 27.14 6.43
C ALA A 311 5.81 25.73 6.11
N PHE A 312 7.12 25.57 5.97
CA PHE A 312 7.77 24.29 5.72
C PHE A 312 7.44 23.25 6.79
N ASN A 313 7.53 23.62 8.08
CA ASN A 313 7.22 22.72 9.18
C ASN A 313 5.75 22.34 9.25
N GLN A 314 4.83 23.24 8.87
CA GLN A 314 3.41 22.93 8.78
C GLN A 314 3.12 21.98 7.61
N GLU A 315 3.64 22.28 6.43
CA GLU A 315 3.44 21.48 5.21
C GLU A 315 4.13 20.11 5.28
N LYS A 316 5.20 19.95 6.08
CA LYS A 316 5.92 18.68 6.28
C LYS A 316 5.10 17.61 7.03
N LYS A 317 4.17 18.02 7.91
CA LYS A 317 3.48 17.10 8.84
C LYS A 317 2.84 15.87 8.18
N PRO A 318 2.11 15.98 7.04
CA PRO A 318 1.50 14.84 6.38
C PRO A 318 2.52 13.83 5.82
N PHE A 319 3.73 14.27 5.50
CA PHE A 319 4.78 13.45 4.89
C PHE A 319 5.71 12.79 5.92
N LEU A 320 5.63 13.16 7.20
CA LEU A 320 6.46 12.59 8.27
C LEU A 320 6.48 11.06 8.30
N PRO A 321 5.35 10.33 8.15
CA PRO A 321 5.36 8.87 8.18
C PRO A 321 6.19 8.24 7.05
N VAL A 322 6.20 8.88 5.88
CA VAL A 322 6.91 8.40 4.68
C VAL A 322 8.40 8.76 4.76
N LEU A 323 8.70 9.99 5.19
CA LEU A 323 10.07 10.48 5.37
C LEU A 323 10.84 9.72 6.46
N LEU A 324 10.17 9.37 7.57
CA LEU A 324 10.77 8.68 8.72
C LEU A 324 10.65 7.14 8.66
N SER A 325 10.10 6.59 7.58
CA SER A 325 9.94 5.15 7.43
C SER A 325 11.28 4.43 7.59
N LYS A 326 11.42 3.57 8.60
CA LYS A 326 12.65 2.79 8.89
C LYS A 326 12.70 1.47 8.11
N ARG A 327 12.20 1.43 6.87
CA ARG A 327 12.41 0.25 6.02
C ARG A 327 13.91 0.09 5.74
N SER A 328 14.39 -1.15 5.79
CA SER A 328 15.75 -1.54 5.44
C SER A 328 16.11 -1.03 4.04
N GLU A 329 17.32 -0.48 3.85
CA GLU A 329 17.83 -0.03 2.54
C GLU A 329 17.72 -1.10 1.45
N ALA A 330 17.81 -2.38 1.81
CA ALA A 330 17.71 -3.51 0.88
C ALA A 330 16.29 -3.75 0.34
N GLU A 331 15.25 -3.13 0.92
CA GLU A 331 13.84 -3.31 0.57
C GLU A 331 13.18 -2.05 -0.01
N LEU A 332 13.94 -0.96 -0.16
CA LEU A 332 13.41 0.31 -0.64
C LEU A 332 13.39 0.34 -2.18
N SER A 333 12.24 0.71 -2.74
CA SER A 333 12.13 1.06 -4.16
C SER A 333 13.09 2.20 -4.50
N GLU A 334 13.63 2.19 -5.73
CA GLU A 334 14.50 3.25 -6.28
C GLU A 334 13.89 4.66 -6.09
N SER A 335 12.56 4.77 -6.26
CA SER A 335 11.80 6.01 -6.02
C SER A 335 11.90 6.52 -4.57
N HIS A 336 11.94 5.59 -3.61
CA HIS A 336 11.97 5.90 -2.19
C HIS A 336 13.37 6.35 -1.74
N GLN A 337 14.41 5.83 -2.40
CA GLN A 337 15.80 6.25 -2.20
C GLN A 337 16.04 7.65 -2.77
N GLN A 338 15.61 7.91 -4.01
CA GLN A 338 15.68 9.25 -4.62
C GLN A 338 14.98 10.32 -3.74
N MET A 339 13.84 9.98 -3.14
CA MET A 339 13.14 10.87 -2.22
C MET A 339 13.96 11.22 -0.96
N ARG A 340 14.71 10.25 -0.42
CA ARG A 340 15.61 10.54 0.72
C ARG A 340 16.74 11.47 0.31
N GLU A 341 17.36 11.22 -0.83
CA GLU A 341 18.45 12.04 -1.34
C GLU A 341 18.01 13.51 -1.53
N GLU A 342 16.84 13.75 -2.12
CA GLU A 342 16.28 15.10 -2.25
C GLU A 342 15.89 15.73 -0.90
N TRP A 343 15.39 14.92 0.04
CA TRP A 343 15.13 15.39 1.41
C TRP A 343 16.42 15.86 2.10
N ASP A 344 17.47 15.04 2.09
CA ASP A 344 18.75 15.35 2.74
C ASP A 344 19.44 16.54 2.08
N LYS A 345 19.34 16.64 0.75
CA LYS A 345 19.81 17.79 -0.03
C LYS A 345 19.09 19.08 0.37
N LEU A 346 17.77 19.07 0.47
CA LEU A 346 16.98 20.24 0.87
C LEU A 346 17.31 20.66 2.31
N ILE A 347 17.40 19.71 3.24
CA ILE A 347 17.80 20.01 4.63
C ILE A 347 19.20 20.61 4.69
N SER A 348 20.13 20.09 3.89
CA SER A 348 21.49 20.65 3.79
C SER A 348 21.48 22.09 3.29
N GLN A 349 20.70 22.40 2.24
CA GLN A 349 20.56 23.77 1.73
C GLN A 349 19.95 24.73 2.78
N ILE A 350 18.93 24.28 3.51
CA ILE A 350 18.31 25.05 4.59
C ILE A 350 19.35 25.36 5.68
N ASN A 351 20.13 24.36 6.09
CA ASN A 351 21.14 24.53 7.13
C ASN A 351 22.28 25.46 6.68
N GLU A 352 22.74 25.33 5.43
CA GLU A 352 23.73 26.24 4.85
C GLU A 352 23.23 27.69 4.87
N TRP A 353 21.96 27.90 4.55
CA TRP A 353 21.36 29.23 4.58
C TRP A 353 21.21 29.81 5.98
N LYS A 354 20.84 28.99 6.96
CA LYS A 354 20.84 29.41 8.37
C LYS A 354 22.23 29.84 8.82
N ALA A 355 23.26 29.05 8.49
CA ALA A 355 24.65 29.38 8.81
C ALA A 355 25.10 30.69 8.14
N LYS A 356 24.70 30.94 6.88
CA LYS A 356 24.95 32.23 6.21
C LYS A 356 24.27 33.39 6.93
N LEU A 357 23.03 33.22 7.39
CA LEU A 357 22.35 34.27 8.17
C LEU A 357 23.09 34.55 9.48
N ASP A 358 23.50 33.52 10.21
CA ASP A 358 24.25 33.69 11.46
C ASP A 358 25.56 34.48 11.24
N GLN A 359 26.25 34.26 10.11
CA GLN A 359 27.45 35.04 9.71
C GLN A 359 27.16 36.49 9.32
N MET A 360 25.91 36.83 8.97
CA MET A 360 25.50 38.17 8.52
C MET A 360 24.96 39.06 9.65
N LEU A 361 25.02 38.61 10.91
CA LEU A 361 24.60 39.41 12.06
C LEU A 361 25.38 40.74 12.13
N PRO A 362 24.75 41.84 12.59
CA PRO A 362 25.44 43.10 12.75
C PRO A 362 26.35 43.09 13.98
N SER A 363 27.50 43.75 13.89
CA SER A 363 28.40 43.92 15.04
C SER A 363 27.70 44.64 16.22
N PRO A 364 27.89 44.18 17.47
CA PRO A 364 28.82 43.13 17.93
C PRO A 364 28.20 41.71 18.00
N LEU A 365 27.00 41.49 17.47
CA LEU A 365 26.27 40.22 17.60
C LEU A 365 26.90 39.09 16.78
N ASP A 366 27.53 39.41 15.66
CA ASP A 366 28.34 38.46 14.86
C ASP A 366 29.43 37.79 15.69
N GLY A 367 30.15 38.57 16.50
CA GLY A 367 31.20 38.05 17.39
C GLY A 367 30.64 37.14 18.48
N ILE A 368 29.45 37.47 19.02
CA ILE A 368 28.77 36.64 20.02
C ILE A 368 28.29 35.32 19.40
N GLU A 369 27.71 35.37 18.20
CA GLU A 369 27.25 34.17 17.49
C GLU A 369 28.43 33.27 17.10
N ALA A 370 29.54 33.82 16.62
CA ALA A 370 30.75 33.06 16.33
C ALA A 370 31.31 32.37 17.59
N TRP A 371 31.29 33.06 18.74
CA TRP A 371 31.67 32.48 20.02
C TRP A 371 30.72 31.34 20.43
N LEU A 372 29.40 31.54 20.31
CA LEU A 372 28.39 30.51 20.61
C LEU A 372 28.59 29.24 19.75
N GLN A 373 28.79 29.41 18.45
CA GLN A 373 29.02 28.30 17.53
C GLN A 373 30.29 27.50 17.88
N GLU A 374 31.36 28.18 18.30
CA GLU A 374 32.59 27.49 18.73
C GLU A 374 32.40 26.74 20.04
N VAL A 375 31.64 27.29 20.99
CA VAL A 375 31.27 26.61 22.24
C VAL A 375 30.45 25.35 21.95
N GLU A 376 29.43 25.45 21.09
CA GLU A 376 28.57 24.33 20.71
C GLU A 376 29.34 23.26 19.92
N ARG A 377 30.26 23.66 19.04
CA ARG A 377 31.14 22.75 18.32
C ARG A 377 31.97 21.89 19.28
N LEU A 378 32.56 22.51 20.30
CA LEU A 378 33.34 21.80 21.33
C LEU A 378 32.47 20.91 22.23
N GLN A 379 31.18 21.24 22.42
CA GLN A 379 30.24 20.38 23.16
C GLN A 379 29.75 19.19 22.34
N ALA A 380 29.59 19.35 21.03
CA ALA A 380 29.14 18.32 20.10
C ALA A 380 30.27 17.39 19.60
N GLU A 381 31.52 17.73 19.87
CA GLU A 381 32.68 16.94 19.48
C GLU A 381 32.69 15.62 20.28
N ASP A 382 32.18 14.55 19.66
CA ASP A 382 32.31 13.20 20.19
C ASP A 382 33.79 12.88 20.38
N LEU A 383 34.12 12.27 21.52
CA LEU A 383 35.49 11.83 21.78
C LEU A 383 35.90 10.85 20.68
N PRO A 384 37.01 11.11 19.96
CA PRO A 384 37.47 10.18 18.97
C PRO A 384 37.69 8.83 19.66
N ASP A 385 37.25 7.74 19.01
CA ASP A 385 37.36 6.34 19.46
C ASP A 385 38.84 5.93 19.48
N LEU A 386 39.58 6.55 20.41
CA LEU A 386 41.01 6.41 20.56
C LEU A 386 41.21 5.20 21.44
N GLN A 387 41.63 4.10 20.83
CA GLN A 387 42.11 2.89 21.52
C GLN A 387 43.27 3.17 22.49
N ASP A 388 43.84 4.38 22.47
CA ASP A 388 44.92 4.87 23.34
C ASP A 388 44.40 5.90 24.38
N PRO A 389 44.29 5.49 25.66
CA PRO A 389 43.83 6.35 26.75
C PRO A 389 44.66 7.61 26.98
N PHE A 390 45.96 7.58 26.65
CA PHE A 390 46.85 8.73 26.86
C PHE A 390 46.62 9.81 25.79
N LYS A 391 46.35 9.40 24.54
CA LYS A 391 45.96 10.34 23.47
C LYS A 391 44.58 10.94 23.73
N ALA A 392 43.62 10.13 24.17
CA ALA A 392 42.29 10.62 24.55
C ALA A 392 42.37 11.66 25.66
N MET A 393 43.18 11.40 26.70
CA MET A 393 43.39 12.34 27.81
C MET A 393 44.11 13.63 27.38
N PHE A 394 45.02 13.56 26.42
CA PHE A 394 45.69 14.75 25.86
C PHE A 394 44.70 15.64 25.10
N VAL A 395 43.92 15.06 24.18
CA VAL A 395 42.87 15.76 23.41
C VAL A 395 41.83 16.38 24.35
N PHE A 396 41.39 15.63 25.37
CA PHE A 396 40.48 16.15 26.40
C PHE A 396 41.05 17.37 27.13
N ARG A 397 42.34 17.33 27.50
CA ARG A 397 42.97 18.46 28.18
C ARG A 397 43.04 19.68 27.28
N GLU A 398 43.34 19.51 26.00
CA GLU A 398 43.32 20.62 25.02
C GLU A 398 41.92 21.22 24.88
N ILE A 399 40.89 20.39 24.68
CA ILE A 399 39.48 20.85 24.59
C ILE A 399 39.08 21.61 25.86
N ILE A 400 39.41 21.09 27.05
CA ILE A 400 39.09 21.76 28.33
C ILE A 400 39.80 23.12 28.45
N VAL A 401 41.06 23.23 28.00
CA VAL A 401 41.80 24.50 28.06
C VAL A 401 41.18 25.53 27.12
N ILE A 402 40.83 25.13 25.89
CA ILE A 402 40.17 26.01 24.92
C ILE A 402 38.80 26.44 25.44
N PHE A 403 37.99 25.49 25.93
CA PHE A 403 36.66 25.76 26.49
C PHE A 403 36.72 26.72 27.68
N LYS A 404 37.66 26.53 28.62
CA LYS A 404 37.85 27.45 29.74
C LYS A 404 38.27 28.85 29.29
N GLY A 405 39.09 28.95 28.24
CA GLY A 405 39.45 30.22 27.63
C GLY A 405 38.24 30.96 27.06
N LEU A 406 37.38 30.25 26.33
CA LEU A 406 36.15 30.79 25.74
C LEU A 406 35.16 31.25 26.81
N MET A 407 34.96 30.46 27.87
CA MET A 407 34.03 30.81 28.95
C MET A 407 34.46 32.05 29.75
N GLY A 408 35.74 32.44 29.69
CA GLY A 408 36.23 33.66 30.34
C GLY A 408 35.61 34.96 29.80
N CYS A 409 35.05 34.95 28.59
CA CYS A 409 34.38 36.10 27.97
C CYS A 409 32.84 36.04 28.09
N SER A 410 32.28 34.98 28.70
CA SER A 410 30.83 34.72 28.75
C SER A 410 30.04 35.88 29.37
N ASP A 411 30.48 36.37 30.52
CA ASP A 411 29.82 37.48 31.22
C ASP A 411 29.85 38.77 30.38
N SER A 412 30.97 39.03 29.70
CA SER A 412 31.11 40.19 28.80
C SER A 412 30.19 40.08 27.59
N HIS A 413 29.99 38.89 27.03
CA HIS A 413 29.07 38.67 25.92
C HIS A 413 27.61 38.81 26.35
N LEU A 414 27.26 38.33 27.55
CA LEU A 414 25.93 38.51 28.15
C LEU A 414 25.62 40.00 28.39
N ASP A 415 26.55 40.75 28.98
CA ASP A 415 26.40 42.19 29.21
C ASP A 415 26.25 42.95 27.88
N THR A 416 27.02 42.56 26.86
CA THR A 416 26.94 43.15 25.51
C THR A 416 25.58 42.88 24.88
N LEU A 417 25.02 41.66 25.03
CA LEU A 417 23.73 41.29 24.47
C LEU A 417 22.56 41.97 25.19
N GLN A 418 22.67 42.20 26.51
CA GLN A 418 21.67 42.93 27.30
C GLN A 418 21.69 44.44 27.04
N SER A 419 22.86 45.01 26.76
CA SER A 419 23.03 46.45 26.51
C SER A 419 22.91 46.85 25.02
N PHE A 420 22.77 45.87 24.12
CA PHE A 420 22.63 46.10 22.68
C PHE A 420 21.36 46.88 22.34
N LYS A 421 21.51 48.01 21.65
CA LYS A 421 20.39 48.79 21.10
C LYS A 421 20.03 48.30 19.71
N ASN A 422 18.90 47.61 19.60
CA ASN A 422 18.42 47.02 18.35
C ASN A 422 17.66 48.04 17.47
N GLU A 423 18.29 49.16 17.14
CA GLU A 423 17.71 50.22 16.31
C GLU A 423 18.76 50.78 15.35
N ASP A 424 18.38 51.03 14.10
CA ASP A 424 19.20 51.74 13.12
C ASP A 424 19.05 53.27 13.25
N GLU A 425 19.75 54.03 12.39
CA GLU A 425 19.68 55.51 12.37
C GLU A 425 18.26 56.07 12.12
N LYS A 426 17.31 55.22 11.68
CA LYS A 426 15.91 55.55 11.39
C LYS A 426 14.94 54.95 12.41
N ASN A 427 15.43 54.46 13.56
CA ASN A 427 14.68 53.75 14.60
C ASN A 427 13.98 52.46 14.12
N MET A 428 14.52 51.80 13.09
CA MET A 428 14.04 50.50 12.64
C MET A 428 14.87 49.37 13.26
N PRO A 429 14.25 48.22 13.60
CA PRO A 429 14.97 47.10 14.19
C PRO A 429 15.99 46.50 13.22
N LEU A 430 17.23 46.32 13.69
CA LEU A 430 18.32 45.72 12.93
C LEU A 430 18.20 44.19 12.86
N VAL A 431 17.70 43.58 13.94
CA VAL A 431 17.56 42.13 14.15
C VAL A 431 16.16 41.83 14.68
N LEU A 432 15.59 40.66 14.34
CA LEU A 432 14.31 40.26 14.92
C LEU A 432 14.46 39.95 16.43
N PRO A 433 13.51 40.37 17.28
CA PRO A 433 13.54 40.06 18.72
C PRO A 433 13.70 38.56 19.01
N GLU A 434 13.09 37.70 18.19
CA GLU A 434 13.16 36.25 18.33
C GLU A 434 14.58 35.70 18.19
N LYS A 435 15.43 36.31 17.35
CA LYS A 435 16.85 35.95 17.22
C LYS A 435 17.64 36.36 18.45
N LEU A 436 17.40 37.55 18.97
CA LEU A 436 18.07 38.02 20.21
C LEU A 436 17.69 37.13 21.40
N GLU A 437 16.42 36.77 21.52
CA GLU A 437 15.95 35.83 22.56
C GLU A 437 16.49 34.40 22.34
N GLU A 438 16.74 33.98 21.10
CA GLU A 438 17.42 32.72 20.79
C GLU A 438 18.88 32.72 21.23
N MET A 439 19.65 33.76 20.91
CA MET A 439 21.02 33.91 21.37
C MET A 439 21.12 33.96 22.90
N LYS A 440 20.19 34.65 23.57
CA LYS A 440 20.11 34.67 25.05
C LYS A 440 19.82 33.31 25.67
N ARG A 441 19.15 32.40 24.96
CA ARG A 441 18.88 31.03 25.44
C ARG A 441 20.07 30.09 25.23
N ARG A 442 20.96 30.42 24.31
CA ARG A 442 22.18 29.64 23.99
C ARG A 442 23.37 30.02 24.88
N LEU A 443 23.42 31.27 25.33
CA LEU A 443 24.23 31.75 26.48
C LEU A 443 23.71 31.11 27.78
#